data_AF-A0A519VDA0-F1
#
_entry.id   AF-A0A519VDA0-F1
#
_cell.length_a   1.000
_cell.length_b   1.000
_cell.length_c   1.000
_cell.angle_alpha   90.00
_cell.angle_beta   90.00
_cell.angle_gamma   90.00
#
_symmetry.space_group_name_H-M   'P 1'
#
loop_
_entity.id
_entity.type
_entity.pdbx_description
1 polymer ?
#
loop_
_entity_poly.entity_id
_entity_poly.type
_entity_poly.pdbx_seq_one_letter_code
_entity_poly.pdbx_strand_id
1 'polypeptide(L)' 'MQKFTVQIHEKTLTIQPKESGSFTIIDKGTKLGTIYPEPGDLQLEWRSDDPLKEDFISKIGELITLHNLGKTTL' A
#
# COMPACT_ATOMS: atom_id res chain seq x y z
N MET A 1 2.13 13.46 4.57
CA MET A 1 0.99 12.80 3.89
C MET A 1 0.00 12.26 4.93
N GLN A 2 -1.30 12.27 4.63
CA GLN A 2 -2.35 11.83 5.56
C GLN A 2 -2.62 10.32 5.46
N LYS A 3 -2.85 9.66 6.60
CA LYS A 3 -3.30 8.25 6.66
C LYS A 3 -4.67 8.09 5.99
N PHE A 4 -4.94 6.94 5.44
CA PHE A 4 -6.23 6.61 4.84
C PHE A 4 -6.55 5.13 5.04
N THR A 5 -7.80 4.74 4.81
CA THR A 5 -8.22 3.34 4.92
C THR A 5 -8.53 2.76 3.55
N VAL A 6 -8.23 1.48 3.38
CA VAL A 6 -8.63 0.70 2.20
C VAL A 6 -9.41 -0.51 2.66
N GLN A 7 -10.37 -0.96 1.84
CA GLN A 7 -11.12 -2.18 2.08
C GLN A 7 -10.57 -3.29 1.18
N ILE A 8 -10.29 -4.44 1.80
CA ILE A 8 -9.88 -5.66 1.10
C ILE A 8 -10.67 -6.83 1.65
N HIS A 9 -11.50 -7.45 0.82
CA HIS A 9 -12.48 -8.45 1.26
C HIS A 9 -13.31 -7.89 2.44
N GLU A 10 -13.32 -8.58 3.58
CA GLU A 10 -14.04 -8.19 4.81
C GLU A 10 -13.16 -7.42 5.80
N LYS A 11 -11.97 -6.96 5.38
CA LYS A 11 -11.01 -6.24 6.22
C LYS A 11 -10.91 -4.77 5.84
N THR A 12 -10.88 -3.91 6.85
CA THR A 12 -10.51 -2.49 6.71
C THR A 12 -9.09 -2.32 7.21
N LEU A 13 -8.18 -1.93 6.32
CA LEU A 13 -6.78 -1.71 6.64
C LEU A 13 -6.49 -0.22 6.66
N THR A 14 -5.67 0.21 7.62
CA THR A 14 -5.14 1.57 7.66
C THR A 14 -3.80 1.60 6.93
N ILE A 15 -3.69 2.52 5.97
CA ILE A 15 -2.49 2.80 5.22
C ILE A 15 -1.88 4.09 5.78
N GLN A 16 -0.63 3.98 6.23
CA GLN A 16 0.14 5.12 6.71
C GLN A 16 1.31 5.39 5.76
N PRO A 17 1.22 6.42 4.91
CA PRO A 17 2.34 6.83 4.07
C PRO A 17 3.51 7.33 4.92
N LYS A 18 4.74 7.07 4.47
CA LYS A 18 5.98 7.60 5.05
C LYS A 18 6.62 8.61 4.09
N GLU A 19 7.48 9.47 4.62
CA GLU A 19 8.22 10.45 3.83
C GLU A 19 9.15 9.80 2.79
N SER A 20 9.59 8.56 3.03
CA SER A 20 10.41 7.78 2.09
C SER A 20 9.66 7.26 0.86
N GLY A 21 8.34 7.47 0.76
CA GLY A 21 7.52 6.91 -0.32
C GLY A 21 7.03 5.48 -0.07
N SER A 22 7.39 4.89 1.07
CA SER A 22 6.85 3.60 1.53
C SER A 22 5.55 3.76 2.32
N PHE A 23 4.81 2.67 2.50
CA PHE A 23 3.50 2.65 3.13
C PHE A 23 3.43 1.56 4.19
N THR A 24 3.15 1.93 5.44
CA THR A 24 2.87 0.97 6.51
C THR A 24 1.42 0.51 6.45
N ILE A 25 1.21 -0.80 6.49
CA ILE A 25 -0.10 -1.44 6.50
C ILE A 25 -0.44 -1.85 7.93
N ILE A 26 -1.61 -1.43 8.42
CA ILE A 26 -2.04 -1.64 9.81
C ILE A 26 -3.44 -2.26 9.82
N ASP A 27 -3.62 -3.38 10.52
CA ASP A 27 -4.92 -4.04 10.76
C ASP A 27 -5.24 -3.93 12.26
N LYS A 28 -6.36 -3.28 12.61
CA LYS A 28 -6.81 -3.11 14.01
C LYS A 28 -5.71 -2.65 14.98
N GLY A 29 -4.85 -1.71 14.54
CA GLY A 29 -3.75 -1.18 15.34
C GLY A 29 -2.45 -2.00 15.32
N THR A 30 -2.45 -3.18 14.68
CA THR A 30 -1.27 -4.02 14.53
C THR A 30 -0.61 -3.76 13.17
N LYS A 31 0.70 -3.46 13.15
CA LYS A 31 1.47 -3.38 11.91
C LYS A 31 1.52 -4.77 11.27
N LEU A 32 1.06 -4.88 10.03
CA LEU A 32 1.22 -6.08 9.21
C LEU A 32 2.56 -6.06 8.47
N GLY A 33 2.94 -4.90 7.93
CA GLY A 33 4.20 -4.73 7.22
C GLY A 33 4.30 -3.36 6.56
N THR A 34 5.39 -3.16 5.82
CA THR A 34 5.65 -1.96 5.02
C THR A 34 5.83 -2.39 3.58
N ILE A 35 5.11 -1.74 2.66
CA ILE A 35 5.30 -1.96 1.22
C ILE A 35 5.82 -0.70 0.54
N TYR A 36 6.51 -0.85 -0.57
CA TYR A 36 7.03 0.26 -1.36
C TYR A 36 6.94 -0.05 -2.86
N PRO A 37 6.74 0.99 -3.69
CA PRO A 37 6.83 0.83 -5.13
C PRO A 37 8.29 0.71 -5.57
N GLU A 38 8.56 -0.17 -6.53
CA GLU A 38 9.86 -0.39 -7.15
C GLU A 38 9.68 -0.39 -8.69
N PRO A 39 10.58 0.24 -9.46
CA PRO A 39 10.55 0.14 -10.91
C PRO A 39 10.86 -1.29 -11.36
N GLY A 40 9.89 -1.99 -11.91
CA GLY A 40 10.10 -3.24 -12.64
C GLY A 40 10.37 -3.00 -14.12
N ASP A 41 10.70 -4.08 -14.84
CA ASP A 41 11.11 -4.01 -16.25
C ASP A 41 10.03 -3.43 -17.19
N LEU A 42 8.75 -3.70 -16.89
CA LEU A 42 7.61 -3.29 -17.73
C LEU A 42 6.59 -2.40 -17.00
N GLN A 43 6.57 -2.45 -15.66
CA GLN A 43 5.58 -1.75 -14.85
C GLN A 43 6.10 -1.47 -13.44
N LEU A 44 5.42 -0.58 -12.73
CA LEU A 44 5.64 -0.39 -11.30
C LEU A 44 5.26 -1.66 -10.55
N GLU A 45 6.19 -2.21 -9.77
CA GLU A 45 5.96 -3.35 -8.91
C GLU A 45 5.87 -2.91 -7.46
N TRP A 46 5.13 -3.65 -6.65
CA TRP A 46 5.04 -3.42 -5.22
C TRP A 46 5.80 -4.51 -4.48
N ARG A 47 6.68 -4.09 -3.57
CA ARG A 47 7.56 -4.98 -2.80
C ARG A 47 7.43 -4.72 -1.31
N SER A 48 7.92 -5.66 -0.51
CA SER A 48 7.97 -5.57 0.94
C SER A 48 9.19 -6.32 1.46
N ASP A 49 9.85 -5.75 2.48
CA ASP A 49 10.89 -6.45 3.24
C ASP A 49 10.29 -7.26 4.41
N ASP A 50 9.01 -7.04 4.73
CA ASP A 50 8.28 -7.81 5.73
C ASP A 50 7.72 -9.09 5.05
N PRO A 51 7.54 -10.21 5.80
CA PRO A 51 7.07 -11.50 5.24
C PRO A 51 5.57 -11.47 4.92
N LEU A 52 5.20 -10.69 3.90
CA LEU A 52 3.85 -10.58 3.36
C LEU A 52 3.72 -11.44 2.10
N LYS A 53 2.50 -11.93 1.84
CA LYS A 53 2.24 -12.68 0.61
C LYS A 53 2.23 -11.74 -0.60
N GLU A 54 2.78 -12.18 -1.73
CA GLU A 54 2.89 -11.35 -2.94
C GLU A 54 1.53 -10.87 -3.47
N ASP A 55 0.52 -11.74 -3.48
CA ASP A 55 -0.85 -11.40 -3.87
C ASP A 55 -1.43 -10.27 -3.02
N PHE A 56 -1.18 -10.31 -1.71
CA PHE A 56 -1.56 -9.26 -0.78
C PHE A 56 -0.80 -7.96 -1.06
N ILE A 57 0.51 -8.02 -1.28
CA ILE A 57 1.34 -6.83 -1.58
C ILE A 57 0.83 -6.16 -2.87
N SER A 58 0.65 -6.92 -3.95
CA SER A 58 0.16 -6.41 -5.23
C SER A 58 -1.22 -5.78 -5.08
N LYS A 59 -2.14 -6.42 -4.36
CA LYS A 59 -3.51 -5.91 -4.20
C LYS A 59 -3.56 -4.62 -3.40
N ILE A 60 -2.77 -4.52 -2.32
CA ILE A 60 -2.69 -3.29 -1.53
C ILE A 60 -2.02 -2.18 -2.34
N GLY A 61 -0.95 -2.50 -3.07
CA GLY A 61 -0.28 -1.57 -3.95
C GLY A 61 -1.22 -0.95 -4.99
N GLU A 62 -2.04 -1.76 -5.65
CA GLU A 62 -3.07 -1.30 -6.59
C GLU A 62 -4.03 -0.30 -5.92
N LEU A 63 -4.55 -0.62 -4.73
CA LEU A 63 -5.47 0.25 -3.99
C LEU A 63 -4.81 1.58 -3.58
N ILE A 64 -3.53 1.55 -3.19
CA ILE A 64 -2.76 2.76 -2.87
C ILE A 64 -2.59 3.62 -4.14
N THR A 65 -2.22 3.01 -5.26
CA THR A 65 -2.09 3.70 -6.55
C THR A 65 -3.41 4.35 -6.95
N LEU A 66 -4.53 3.62 -6.92
CA LEU A 66 -5.85 4.15 -7.25
C LEU A 66 -6.24 5.32 -6.36
N HIS A 67 -6.00 5.20 -5.04
CA HIS A 67 -6.26 6.30 -4.10
C HIS A 67 -5.40 7.54 -4.38
N ASN A 68 -4.13 7.36 -4.69
CA ASN A 68 -3.23 8.46 -5.00
C ASN A 68 -3.54 9.10 -6.36
N LEU A 69 -3.92 8.32 -7.36
CA LEU A 69 -4.41 8.83 -8.65
C LEU A 69 -5.72 9.60 -8.50
N GLY A 70 -6.66 9.12 -7.68
CA GLY A 70 -7.89 9.84 -7.34
C GLY A 70 -7.65 11.14 -6.55
N LYS A 71 -6.52 11.26 -5.85
CA LYS A 71 -6.03 12.53 -5.28
C LYS A 71 -5.34 13.43 -6.29
N THR A 72 -4.97 12.91 -7.45
CA THR A 72 -4.32 13.61 -8.56
C THR A 72 -5.38 13.99 -9.60
N THR A 73 -6.42 14.71 -9.20
CA THR A 73 -7.22 15.50 -10.14
C THR A 73 -6.51 16.83 -10.40
N LEU A 74 -6.27 17.07 -11.70
CA LEU A 74 -5.63 18.22 -12.36
C LEU A 74 -5.87 19.59 -11.69
#